data_AF-A0A662XNT6-F1
#
_entry.id   AF-A0A662XNT6-F1
#
_cell.length_a   1.000
_cell.length_b   1.000
_cell.length_c   1.000
_cell.angle_alpha   90.00
_cell.angle_beta   90.00
_cell.angle_gamma   90.00
#
_symmetry.space_group_name_H-M   'P 1'
#
loop_
_entity.id
_entity.type
_entity.pdbx_description
1 polymer ?
#
loop_
_entity_poly.entity_id
_entity_poly.type
_entity_poly.pdbx_seq_one_letter_code
_entity_poly.pdbx_strand_id
1 'polypeptide(L)'
;HSMEESEALCSRVGIMVGGRLRCLGSVQHLKSRFGDGLVFDVKLNTPAVEELEDLKQRIFADGTEFVTVEQLEERCRAYGNAAFAERVASSHPTGYSLAAAMERDGFIRAEAFCSWCIEETRFDDLNAYLLNAFGANSVVVMERQNDFCRFKVRGSNDELKLSKMFAMVEDVKDKMHIREYSVSQTTLEQIFNSFASQQEEEQGVARGVY
;
A
#
# COMPACT_ATOMS: atom_id res chain seq x y z
N HIS A 1 -11.67 -23.60 -1.52
CA HIS A 1 -12.02 -24.13 -2.86
C HIS A 1 -13.46 -23.81 -3.31
N SER A 2 -14.47 -23.69 -2.45
CA SER A 2 -15.87 -23.59 -2.91
C SER A 2 -16.38 -22.17 -3.25
N MET A 3 -15.70 -21.09 -2.84
CA MET A 3 -16.22 -19.72 -3.06
C MET A 3 -15.83 -19.11 -4.42
N GLU A 4 -14.63 -19.39 -4.92
CA GLU A 4 -14.17 -18.97 -6.25
C GLU A 4 -14.97 -19.67 -7.37
N GLU A 5 -15.29 -20.95 -7.19
CA GLU A 5 -16.18 -21.70 -8.09
C GLU A 5 -17.61 -21.16 -8.05
N SER A 6 -18.14 -20.84 -6.86
CA SER A 6 -19.45 -20.21 -6.70
C SER A 6 -19.51 -18.83 -7.36
N GLU A 7 -18.40 -18.08 -7.32
CA GLU A 7 -18.30 -16.78 -7.96
C GLU A 7 -18.28 -16.88 -9.50
N ALA A 8 -17.64 -17.92 -10.04
CA ALA A 8 -17.57 -18.16 -11.48
C ALA A 8 -18.87 -18.73 -12.07
N LEU A 9 -19.61 -19.55 -11.31
CA LEU A 9 -20.74 -20.33 -11.84
C LEU A 9 -22.13 -19.79 -11.46
N CYS A 10 -22.26 -19.06 -10.35
CA CYS A 10 -23.58 -18.66 -9.85
C CYS A 10 -23.99 -17.26 -10.33
N SER A 11 -25.21 -17.15 -10.88
CA SER A 11 -25.81 -15.85 -11.25
C SER A 11 -26.23 -15.01 -10.03
N ARG A 12 -26.51 -15.68 -8.91
CA ARG A 12 -26.87 -15.10 -7.62
C ARG A 12 -26.26 -15.91 -6.49
N VAL A 13 -25.80 -15.22 -5.46
CA VAL A 13 -25.25 -15.81 -4.24
C VAL A 13 -26.01 -15.27 -3.04
N GLY A 14 -26.34 -16.16 -2.11
CA GLY A 14 -26.82 -15.82 -0.77
C GLY A 14 -25.73 -16.08 0.26
N ILE A 15 -25.48 -15.13 1.15
CA ILE A 15 -24.54 -15.29 2.27
C ILE A 15 -25.33 -15.53 3.55
N MET A 16 -25.11 -16.69 4.17
CA MET A 16 -25.71 -17.08 5.44
C MET A 16 -24.65 -17.16 6.53
N VAL A 17 -24.95 -16.59 7.69
CA VAL A 17 -24.00 -16.47 8.81
C VAL A 17 -24.79 -16.71 10.10
N GLY A 18 -24.38 -17.71 10.90
CA GLY A 18 -25.07 -18.25 12.09
C GLY A 18 -26.55 -18.54 11.89
N GLY A 19 -26.88 -19.28 10.82
CA GLY A 19 -28.24 -19.71 10.52
C GLY A 19 -29.19 -18.63 10.01
N ARG A 20 -28.72 -17.38 9.82
CA ARG A 20 -29.53 -16.27 9.29
C ARG A 20 -28.99 -15.82 7.94
N LEU A 21 -29.88 -15.61 6.97
CA LEU A 21 -29.53 -15.03 5.68
C LEU A 21 -29.18 -13.55 5.87
N ARG A 22 -27.94 -13.17 5.57
CA ARG A 22 -27.47 -11.78 5.71
C ARG A 22 -27.70 -10.98 4.43
N CYS A 23 -27.44 -11.56 3.27
CA CYS A 23 -27.69 -10.90 1.99
C CYS A 23 -27.89 -11.91 0.84
N LEU A 24 -28.48 -11.43 -0.26
CA LEU A 24 -28.74 -12.18 -1.48
C LEU A 24 -28.65 -11.24 -2.68
N GLY A 25 -27.86 -11.59 -3.69
CA GLY A 25 -27.70 -10.75 -4.89
C GLY A 25 -26.74 -11.38 -5.91
N SER A 26 -26.50 -10.70 -7.04
CA SER A 26 -25.38 -11.08 -7.92
C SER A 26 -24.04 -10.82 -7.21
N VAL A 27 -22.98 -11.49 -7.63
CA VAL A 27 -21.62 -11.25 -7.09
C VAL A 27 -21.27 -9.77 -7.15
N GLN A 28 -21.50 -9.12 -8.30
CA GLN A 28 -21.18 -7.70 -8.46
C GLN A 28 -22.02 -6.80 -7.54
N HIS A 29 -23.28 -7.14 -7.30
CA HIS A 29 -24.11 -6.43 -6.33
C HIS A 29 -23.57 -6.58 -4.91
N LEU A 30 -23.16 -7.81 -4.52
CA LEU A 30 -22.60 -8.06 -3.18
C LEU A 30 -21.26 -7.34 -3.00
N LYS A 31 -20.37 -7.35 -4.00
CA LYS A 31 -19.10 -6.61 -3.98
C LYS A 31 -19.29 -5.11 -3.91
N SER A 32 -20.25 -4.57 -4.65
CA SER A 32 -20.56 -3.14 -4.59
C SER A 32 -21.22 -2.75 -3.26
N ARG A 33 -22.09 -3.60 -2.70
CA ARG A 33 -22.84 -3.27 -1.48
C ARG A 33 -22.07 -3.51 -0.18
N PHE A 34 -21.26 -4.55 -0.15
CA PHE A 34 -20.58 -5.04 1.06
C PHE A 34 -19.06 -5.16 0.90
N GLY A 35 -18.52 -4.91 -0.29
CA GLY A 35 -17.09 -4.83 -0.49
C GLY A 35 -16.51 -3.59 0.16
N ASP A 36 -15.26 -3.70 0.58
CA ASP A 36 -14.54 -2.65 1.30
C ASP A 36 -13.61 -1.89 0.33
N GLY A 37 -14.15 -1.42 -0.79
CA GLY A 37 -13.38 -0.74 -1.82
C GLY A 37 -12.44 -1.65 -2.64
N LEU A 38 -11.43 -1.02 -3.26
CA LEU A 38 -10.43 -1.64 -4.12
C LEU A 38 -9.11 -1.89 -3.40
N VAL A 39 -8.40 -2.93 -3.81
CA VAL A 39 -7.02 -3.20 -3.43
C VAL A 39 -6.15 -2.89 -4.63
N PHE A 40 -5.14 -2.05 -4.43
CA PHE A 40 -4.17 -1.66 -5.43
C PHE A 40 -2.78 -2.10 -5.00
N ASP A 41 -2.29 -3.14 -5.67
CA ASP A 41 -0.95 -3.67 -5.49
C ASP A 41 -0.04 -3.06 -6.53
N VAL A 42 1.11 -2.54 -6.14
CA VAL A 42 2.03 -1.84 -7.03
C VAL A 42 3.46 -2.18 -6.68
N LYS A 43 4.28 -2.35 -7.73
CA LYS A 43 5.74 -2.37 -7.63
C LYS A 43 6.31 -1.18 -8.36
N LEU A 44 7.15 -0.42 -7.67
CA LEU A 44 7.85 0.72 -8.25
C LEU A 44 9.14 0.25 -8.92
N ASN A 45 9.61 1.03 -9.90
CA ASN A 45 10.93 0.80 -10.48
C ASN A 45 11.99 1.07 -9.42
N THR A 46 13.05 0.25 -9.44
CA THR A 46 14.27 0.57 -8.73
C THR A 46 14.97 1.74 -9.43
N PRO A 47 15.79 2.53 -8.70
CA PRO A 47 16.57 3.61 -9.31
C PRO A 47 17.48 3.08 -10.41
N ALA A 48 17.60 3.83 -11.51
CA ALA A 48 18.54 3.48 -12.57
C ALA A 48 19.98 3.81 -12.15
N VAL A 49 20.96 3.15 -12.76
CA VAL A 49 22.38 3.42 -12.45
C VAL A 49 22.73 4.88 -12.70
N GLU A 50 22.27 5.45 -13.81
CA GLU A 50 22.50 6.86 -14.16
C GLU A 50 21.92 7.82 -13.11
N GLU A 51 20.69 7.57 -12.66
CA GLU A 51 20.02 8.37 -11.63
C GLU A 51 20.73 8.30 -10.27
N LEU A 52 21.24 7.12 -9.91
CA LEU A 52 22.04 6.93 -8.69
C LEU A 52 23.37 7.67 -8.78
N GLU A 53 24.07 7.60 -9.91
CA GLU A 53 25.35 8.28 -10.11
C GLU A 53 25.17 9.80 -10.11
N ASP A 54 24.15 10.32 -10.76
CA ASP A 54 23.81 11.75 -10.74
C ASP A 54 23.50 12.23 -9.30
N LEU A 55 22.74 11.43 -8.55
CA LEU A 55 22.40 11.76 -7.17
C LEU A 55 23.63 11.71 -6.24
N LYS A 56 24.48 10.70 -6.42
CA LYS A 56 25.75 10.57 -5.68
C LYS A 56 26.65 11.77 -5.96
N GLN A 57 26.84 12.17 -7.21
CA GLN A 57 27.65 13.33 -7.57
C GLN A 57 27.12 14.62 -6.93
N ARG A 58 25.80 14.76 -6.81
CA ARG A 58 25.15 15.93 -6.20
C ARG A 58 25.27 15.97 -4.68
N ILE A 59 25.07 14.84 -4.01
CA ILE A 59 25.01 14.78 -2.52
C ILE A 59 26.37 14.50 -1.91
N PHE A 60 27.24 13.76 -2.60
CA PHE A 60 28.55 13.29 -2.15
C PHE A 60 29.68 13.89 -2.98
N ALA A 61 29.57 15.18 -3.33
CA ALA A 61 30.59 15.90 -4.09
C ALA A 61 31.96 15.97 -3.38
N ASP A 62 31.99 15.73 -2.07
CA ASP A 62 33.18 15.62 -1.23
C ASP A 62 33.93 14.29 -1.39
N GLY A 63 33.43 13.36 -2.20
CA GLY A 63 34.04 12.06 -2.46
C GLY A 63 33.80 11.02 -1.36
N THR A 64 32.94 11.32 -0.39
CA THR A 64 32.59 10.39 0.68
C THR A 64 31.69 9.28 0.14
N GLU A 65 32.01 8.02 0.42
CA GLU A 65 31.24 6.85 -0.06
C GLU A 65 30.25 6.30 0.97
N PHE A 66 30.04 7.02 2.07
CA PHE A 66 29.20 6.59 3.19
C PHE A 66 28.55 7.77 3.92
N VAL A 67 27.52 7.48 4.69
CA VAL A 67 26.79 8.42 5.56
C VAL A 67 26.89 7.91 6.98
N THR A 68 27.41 8.73 7.89
CA THR A 68 27.39 8.46 9.34
C THR A 68 26.14 9.06 9.98
N VAL A 69 25.86 8.70 11.24
CA VAL A 69 24.73 9.27 12.01
C VAL A 69 24.78 10.79 12.06
N GLU A 70 25.97 11.36 12.27
CA GLU A 70 26.16 12.82 12.37
C GLU A 70 25.88 13.55 11.04
N GLN A 71 26.10 12.86 9.91
CA GLN A 71 25.90 13.42 8.57
C GLN A 71 24.50 13.18 8.02
N LEU A 72 23.72 12.27 8.62
CA LEU A 72 22.46 11.79 8.04
C LEU A 72 21.47 12.93 7.76
N GLU A 73 21.25 13.82 8.72
CA GLU A 73 20.33 14.95 8.56
C GLU A 73 20.79 15.91 7.44
N GLU A 74 22.08 16.20 7.39
CA GLU A 74 22.66 17.06 6.35
C GLU A 74 22.52 16.42 4.97
N ARG A 75 22.80 15.12 4.83
CA ARG A 75 22.68 14.41 3.55
C ARG A 75 21.23 14.29 3.10
N CYS A 76 20.28 14.07 4.03
CA CYS A 76 18.84 14.13 3.75
C CYS A 76 18.39 15.54 3.30
N ARG A 77 18.93 16.59 3.92
CA ARG A 77 18.68 17.98 3.49
C ARG A 77 19.25 18.26 2.11
N ALA A 78 20.46 17.79 1.82
CA ALA A 78 21.09 17.89 0.50
C ALA A 78 20.31 17.12 -0.57
N TYR A 79 19.73 15.97 -0.22
CA TYR A 79 18.79 15.26 -1.09
C TYR A 79 17.59 16.13 -1.46
N GLY A 80 17.04 16.85 -0.48
CA GLY A 80 15.90 17.76 -0.63
C GLY A 80 14.81 17.56 0.44
N ASN A 81 15.01 16.64 1.39
CA ASN A 81 14.04 16.33 2.44
C ASN A 81 14.74 15.94 3.75
N ALA A 82 14.89 16.90 4.67
CA ALA A 82 15.53 16.64 5.96
C ALA A 82 14.77 15.61 6.83
N ALA A 83 13.43 15.50 6.66
CA ALA A 83 12.61 14.59 7.45
C ALA A 83 12.90 13.11 7.13
N PHE A 84 13.59 12.81 6.04
CA PHE A 84 14.04 11.44 5.75
C PHE A 84 15.00 10.90 6.81
N ALA A 85 15.74 11.76 7.51
CA ALA A 85 16.62 11.31 8.59
C ALA A 85 15.83 10.62 9.72
N GLU A 86 14.64 11.13 10.07
CA GLU A 86 13.76 10.54 11.08
C GLU A 86 13.16 9.20 10.64
N ARG A 87 13.08 8.95 9.32
CA ARG A 87 12.60 7.70 8.76
C ARG A 87 13.65 6.59 8.75
N VAL A 88 14.93 6.89 9.00
CA VAL A 88 15.96 5.88 9.21
C VAL A 88 15.85 5.35 10.65
N ALA A 89 14.83 4.54 10.87
CA ALA A 89 14.50 3.97 12.17
C ALA A 89 14.09 2.50 12.04
N SER A 90 14.32 1.71 13.08
CA SER A 90 13.93 0.30 13.14
C SER A 90 12.42 0.07 13.01
N SER A 91 11.61 1.08 13.32
CA SER A 91 10.15 1.07 13.16
C SER A 91 9.67 1.46 11.77
N HIS A 92 10.52 2.02 10.91
CA HIS A 92 10.11 2.49 9.58
C HIS A 92 10.07 1.32 8.57
N PRO A 93 9.02 1.19 7.74
CA PRO A 93 8.81 0.01 6.88
C PRO A 93 9.97 -0.34 5.95
N THR A 94 10.69 0.65 5.45
CA THR A 94 11.84 0.49 4.52
C THR A 94 13.14 0.97 5.17
N GLY A 95 13.05 1.93 6.09
CA GLY A 95 14.18 2.62 6.70
C GLY A 95 14.88 1.77 7.77
N TYR A 96 14.22 0.72 8.26
CA TYR A 96 14.82 -0.24 9.18
C TYR A 96 16.11 -0.87 8.62
N SER A 97 16.18 -1.05 7.30
CA SER A 97 17.34 -1.65 6.63
C SER A 97 18.58 -0.77 6.75
N LEU A 98 18.41 0.54 6.57
CA LEU A 98 19.44 1.54 6.75
C LEU A 98 19.79 1.74 8.23
N ALA A 99 18.79 1.73 9.11
CA ALA A 99 19.01 1.83 10.56
C ALA A 99 19.85 0.64 11.07
N ALA A 100 19.54 -0.58 10.63
CA ALA A 100 20.30 -1.77 10.98
C ALA A 100 21.74 -1.73 10.45
N ALA A 101 21.96 -1.20 9.23
CA ALA A 101 23.30 -0.99 8.70
C ALA A 101 24.09 0.04 9.54
N MET A 102 23.43 1.14 9.91
CA MET A 102 24.01 2.16 10.77
C MET A 102 24.40 1.62 12.16
N GLU A 103 23.54 0.81 12.79
CA GLU A 103 23.82 0.19 14.09
C GLU A 103 24.96 -0.84 14.03
N ARG A 104 25.02 -1.63 12.95
CA ARG A 104 26.01 -2.71 12.80
C ARG A 104 27.38 -2.19 12.38
N ASP A 105 27.42 -1.32 11.38
CA ASP A 105 28.64 -0.92 10.69
C ASP A 105 29.10 0.49 11.09
N GLY A 106 28.24 1.28 11.73
CA GLY A 106 28.49 2.70 12.07
C GLY A 106 28.27 3.67 10.91
N PHE A 107 27.90 3.16 9.73
CA PHE A 107 27.66 3.95 8.53
C PHE A 107 26.69 3.26 7.57
N ILE A 108 26.13 4.04 6.65
CA ILE A 108 25.35 3.57 5.50
C ILE A 108 26.16 3.84 4.23
N ARG A 109 26.28 2.88 3.31
CA ARG A 109 26.92 3.12 2.01
C ARG A 109 26.14 4.17 1.20
N ALA A 110 26.83 5.08 0.53
CA ALA A 110 26.23 6.16 -0.26
C ALA A 110 25.22 5.63 -1.29
N GLU A 111 25.53 4.51 -1.95
CA GLU A 111 24.61 3.85 -2.88
C GLU A 111 23.30 3.40 -2.22
N ALA A 112 23.38 2.76 -1.05
CA ALA A 112 22.19 2.31 -0.31
C ALA A 112 21.34 3.50 0.16
N PHE A 113 21.99 4.57 0.62
CA PHE A 113 21.33 5.82 1.00
C PHE A 113 20.61 6.46 -0.20
N CYS A 114 21.31 6.66 -1.32
CA CYS A 114 20.75 7.24 -2.54
C CYS A 114 19.58 6.41 -3.07
N SER A 115 19.73 5.09 -3.14
CA SER A 115 18.67 4.20 -3.62
C SER A 115 17.41 4.32 -2.76
N TRP A 116 17.58 4.25 -1.44
CA TRP A 116 16.47 4.37 -0.51
C TRP A 116 15.79 5.75 -0.58
N CYS A 117 16.54 6.85 -0.70
CA CYS A 117 15.94 8.18 -0.84
C CYS A 117 15.07 8.29 -2.10
N ILE A 118 15.54 7.78 -3.24
CA ILE A 118 14.76 7.80 -4.49
C ILE A 118 13.49 6.95 -4.33
N GLU A 119 13.61 5.74 -3.77
CA GLU A 119 12.47 4.86 -3.52
C GLU A 119 11.44 5.47 -2.56
N GLU A 120 11.89 6.14 -1.50
CA GLU A 120 11.02 6.88 -0.59
C GLU A 120 10.27 8.02 -1.30
N THR A 121 10.96 8.77 -2.15
CA THR A 121 10.32 9.85 -2.92
C THR A 121 9.28 9.31 -3.88
N ARG A 122 9.59 8.22 -4.61
CA ARG A 122 8.62 7.58 -5.53
C ARG A 122 7.38 7.09 -4.78
N PHE A 123 7.55 6.53 -3.59
CA PHE A 123 6.43 6.14 -2.75
C PHE A 123 5.62 7.36 -2.28
N ASP A 124 6.28 8.40 -1.75
CA ASP A 124 5.62 9.60 -1.27
C ASP A 124 4.82 10.29 -2.39
N ASP A 125 5.38 10.36 -3.60
CA ASP A 125 4.73 10.94 -4.77
C ASP A 125 3.49 10.13 -5.19
N LEU A 126 3.60 8.80 -5.26
CA LEU A 126 2.47 7.93 -5.59
C LEU A 126 1.39 8.00 -4.50
N ASN A 127 1.78 7.94 -3.23
CA ASN A 127 0.85 8.02 -2.10
C ASN A 127 0.13 9.38 -2.08
N ALA A 128 0.85 10.49 -2.26
CA ALA A 128 0.27 11.82 -2.37
C ALA A 128 -0.68 11.92 -3.55
N TYR A 129 -0.33 11.36 -4.71
CA TYR A 129 -1.21 11.34 -5.87
C TYR A 129 -2.51 10.57 -5.61
N LEU A 130 -2.45 9.38 -4.99
CA LEU A 130 -3.64 8.62 -4.62
C LEU A 130 -4.51 9.37 -3.60
N LEU A 131 -3.90 9.96 -2.57
CA LEU A 131 -4.59 10.75 -1.56
C LEU A 131 -5.30 11.97 -2.17
N ASN A 132 -4.68 12.62 -3.17
CA ASN A 132 -5.28 13.72 -3.91
C ASN A 132 -6.42 13.24 -4.83
N ALA A 133 -6.28 12.07 -5.46
CA ALA A 133 -7.26 11.54 -6.41
C ALA A 133 -8.53 11.00 -5.74
N PHE A 134 -8.41 10.40 -4.54
CA PHE A 134 -9.52 9.73 -3.86
C PHE A 134 -9.90 10.35 -2.51
N GLY A 135 -9.09 11.27 -1.98
CA GLY A 135 -9.26 11.88 -0.67
C GLY A 135 -8.46 11.19 0.43
N ALA A 136 -8.04 11.96 1.44
CA ALA A 136 -7.13 11.49 2.48
C ALA A 136 -7.70 10.33 3.34
N ASN A 137 -9.02 10.30 3.54
CA ASN A 137 -9.69 9.26 4.34
C ASN A 137 -10.01 7.99 3.52
N SER A 138 -9.75 8.04 2.22
CA SER A 138 -10.12 7.00 1.26
C SER A 138 -8.97 6.06 0.96
N VAL A 139 -7.72 6.48 1.14
CA VAL A 139 -6.54 5.68 0.81
C VAL A 139 -5.83 5.26 2.08
N VAL A 140 -5.64 3.95 2.25
CA VAL A 140 -4.92 3.37 3.37
C VAL A 140 -3.79 2.51 2.84
N VAL A 141 -2.57 2.74 3.33
CA VAL A 141 -1.42 1.85 3.05
C VAL A 141 -1.57 0.61 3.92
N MET A 142 -1.78 -0.54 3.31
CA MET A 142 -1.94 -1.82 4.01
C MET A 142 -0.60 -2.54 4.17
N GLU A 143 0.28 -2.41 3.19
CA GLU A 143 1.57 -3.09 3.16
C GLU A 143 2.59 -2.21 2.44
N ARG A 144 3.80 -2.20 2.96
CA ARG A 144 4.93 -1.49 2.37
C ARG A 144 6.21 -2.27 2.67
N GLN A 145 6.84 -2.77 1.63
CA GLN A 145 8.10 -3.52 1.74
C GLN A 145 8.91 -3.35 0.46
N ASN A 146 10.14 -2.82 0.60
CA ASN A 146 11.03 -2.54 -0.53
C ASN A 146 10.31 -1.71 -1.62
N ASP A 147 10.26 -2.23 -2.84
CA ASP A 147 9.60 -1.63 -4.00
C ASP A 147 8.10 -1.96 -4.11
N PHE A 148 7.58 -2.83 -3.23
CA PHE A 148 6.18 -3.25 -3.22
C PHE A 148 5.34 -2.47 -2.20
N CYS A 149 4.17 -2.02 -2.64
CA CYS A 149 3.17 -1.39 -1.79
C CYS A 149 1.77 -1.94 -2.10
N ARG A 150 0.96 -2.08 -1.06
CA ARG A 150 -0.47 -2.41 -1.17
C ARG A 150 -1.30 -1.29 -0.57
N PHE A 151 -2.18 -0.72 -1.37
CA PHE A 151 -3.13 0.30 -0.96
C PHE A 151 -4.54 -0.28 -0.92
N LYS A 152 -5.32 0.14 0.07
CA LYS A 152 -6.77 -0.03 0.14
C LYS A 152 -7.40 1.32 -0.19
N VAL A 153 -8.22 1.36 -1.24
CA VAL A 153 -8.89 2.57 -1.72
C VAL A 153 -10.40 2.43 -1.55
N ARG A 154 -10.99 3.27 -0.71
CA ARG A 154 -12.42 3.31 -0.34
C ARG A 154 -13.08 4.57 -0.88
N GLY A 155 -14.40 4.54 -1.03
CA GLY A 155 -15.18 5.68 -1.47
C GLY A 155 -16.52 5.25 -2.05
N SER A 156 -17.27 6.20 -2.57
CA SER A 156 -18.65 5.94 -3.00
C SER A 156 -18.71 5.06 -4.25
N ASN A 157 -19.76 4.24 -4.38
CA ASN A 157 -19.90 3.23 -5.44
C ASN A 157 -19.83 3.78 -6.87
N ASP A 158 -20.18 5.05 -7.09
CA ASP A 158 -20.07 5.69 -8.42
C ASP A 158 -18.67 6.26 -8.70
N GLU A 159 -17.87 6.53 -7.66
CA GLU A 159 -16.54 7.13 -7.79
C GLU A 159 -15.42 6.09 -7.89
N LEU A 160 -15.63 4.86 -7.42
CA LEU A 160 -14.63 3.79 -7.29
C LEU A 160 -14.89 2.58 -8.20
N LYS A 161 -14.94 2.84 -9.50
CA LYS A 161 -15.00 1.78 -10.52
C LYS A 161 -13.59 1.30 -10.84
N LEU A 162 -13.42 -0.02 -10.99
CA LEU A 162 -12.17 -0.63 -11.46
C LEU A 162 -11.65 0.06 -12.72
N SER A 163 -12.51 0.29 -13.71
CA SER A 163 -12.15 0.93 -14.98
C SER A 163 -11.55 2.32 -14.79
N LYS A 164 -12.08 3.12 -13.84
CA LYS A 164 -11.56 4.46 -13.53
C LYS A 164 -10.19 4.36 -12.87
N MET A 165 -9.99 3.41 -11.96
CA MET A 165 -8.69 3.21 -11.31
C MET A 165 -7.64 2.73 -12.30
N PHE A 166 -7.96 1.74 -13.14
CA PHE A 166 -7.08 1.28 -14.21
C PHE A 166 -6.70 2.42 -15.17
N ALA A 167 -7.69 3.18 -15.68
CA ALA A 167 -7.41 4.29 -16.59
C ALA A 167 -6.53 5.37 -15.95
N MET A 168 -6.77 5.69 -14.67
CA MET A 168 -5.97 6.66 -13.94
C MET A 168 -4.53 6.16 -13.71
N VAL A 169 -4.33 4.90 -13.31
CA VAL A 169 -2.98 4.35 -13.07
C VAL A 169 -2.19 4.28 -14.38
N GLU A 170 -2.83 3.89 -15.48
CA GLU A 170 -2.20 3.87 -16.81
C GLU A 170 -1.75 5.27 -17.26
N ASP A 171 -2.52 6.32 -16.97
CA ASP A 171 -2.16 7.71 -17.33
C ASP A 171 -0.92 8.22 -16.59
N VAL A 172 -0.65 7.70 -15.39
CA VAL A 172 0.48 8.14 -14.55
C VAL A 172 1.58 7.12 -14.40
N LYS A 173 1.48 5.95 -15.05
CA LYS A 173 2.36 4.80 -14.83
C LYS A 173 3.84 5.16 -14.96
N ASP A 174 4.21 5.80 -16.07
CA ASP A 174 5.59 6.18 -16.35
C ASP A 174 6.06 7.28 -15.40
N LYS A 175 5.21 8.29 -15.17
CA LYS A 175 5.51 9.43 -14.29
C LYS A 175 5.73 9.01 -12.83
N MET A 176 4.97 8.02 -12.36
CA MET A 176 5.05 7.50 -10.99
C MET A 176 6.01 6.33 -10.86
N HIS A 177 6.78 6.01 -11.90
CA HIS A 177 7.73 4.91 -11.91
C HIS A 177 7.09 3.56 -11.56
N ILE A 178 5.86 3.30 -12.01
CA ILE A 178 5.16 2.03 -11.75
C ILE A 178 5.67 0.97 -12.72
N ARG A 179 6.31 -0.08 -12.21
CA ARG A 179 6.79 -1.22 -12.97
C ARG A 179 5.66 -2.20 -13.28
N GLU A 180 4.98 -2.62 -12.21
CA GLU A 180 3.89 -3.59 -12.24
C GLU A 180 2.79 -3.12 -11.31
N TYR A 181 1.54 -3.41 -11.65
CA TYR A 181 0.45 -3.21 -10.72
C TYR A 181 -0.70 -4.17 -10.97
N SER A 182 -1.56 -4.31 -9.97
CA SER A 182 -2.87 -4.95 -10.11
C SER A 182 -3.91 -4.18 -9.30
N VAL A 183 -5.14 -4.13 -9.81
CA VAL A 183 -6.29 -3.57 -9.08
C VAL A 183 -7.33 -4.66 -8.96
N SER A 184 -7.77 -4.95 -7.73
CA SER A 184 -8.80 -5.95 -7.46
C SER A 184 -9.90 -5.40 -6.56
N GLN A 185 -11.12 -5.93 -6.72
CA GLN A 185 -12.20 -5.69 -5.76
C GLN A 185 -12.07 -6.67 -4.61
N THR A 186 -12.64 -6.29 -3.45
CA THR A 186 -12.83 -7.23 -2.33
C THR A 186 -13.51 -8.51 -2.83
N THR A 187 -12.94 -9.67 -2.48
CA THR A 187 -13.46 -10.97 -2.95
C THR A 187 -14.74 -11.34 -2.20
N LEU A 188 -15.53 -12.25 -2.78
CA LEU A 188 -16.71 -12.78 -2.11
C LEU A 188 -16.36 -13.47 -0.77
N GLU A 189 -15.18 -14.08 -0.71
CA GLU A 189 -14.62 -14.69 0.50
C GLU A 189 -14.28 -13.67 1.58
N GLN A 190 -13.68 -12.54 1.21
CA GLN A 190 -13.44 -11.46 2.16
C GLN A 190 -14.73 -10.86 2.71
N ILE A 191 -15.76 -10.71 1.87
CA ILE A 191 -17.10 -10.25 2.30
C ILE A 191 -17.73 -11.27 3.26
N PHE A 192 -17.64 -12.55 2.94
CA PHE A 192 -18.13 -13.63 3.81
C PHE A 192 -17.41 -13.63 5.16
N ASN A 193 -16.08 -13.58 5.16
CA ASN A 193 -15.27 -13.57 6.38
C ASN A 193 -15.56 -12.33 7.24
N SER A 194 -15.80 -11.16 6.62
CA SER A 194 -16.21 -9.95 7.32
C SER A 194 -17.58 -10.08 8.00
N PHE A 195 -18.53 -10.82 7.41
CA PHE A 195 -19.80 -11.07 8.09
C PHE A 195 -19.65 -12.12 9.20
N ALA A 196 -18.81 -13.13 9.00
CA ALA A 196 -18.55 -14.16 10.00
C ALA A 196 -17.90 -13.59 11.26
N SER A 197 -16.93 -12.68 11.13
CA SER A 197 -16.25 -12.05 12.26
C SER A 197 -17.18 -11.18 13.13
N GLN A 198 -18.26 -10.64 12.56
CA GLN A 198 -19.27 -9.86 13.30
C GLN A 198 -20.17 -10.73 14.20
N GLN A 199 -20.16 -12.06 14.07
CA GLN A 199 -20.97 -12.93 14.93
C GLN A 199 -20.42 -13.13 16.33
N GLU A 200 -19.11 -13.03 16.51
CA GLU A 200 -18.52 -13.17 17.84
C GLU A 200 -18.91 -12.00 18.76
N GLU A 201 -19.21 -10.83 18.19
CA GLU A 201 -19.69 -9.64 18.93
C GLU A 201 -21.19 -9.73 19.32
N GLU A 202 -22.00 -10.55 18.64
CA GLU A 202 -23.44 -10.74 18.92
C GLU A 202 -23.72 -11.89 19.95
N GLN A 203 -22.77 -12.30 20.78
CA GLN A 203 -23.04 -13.20 21.93
C GLN A 203 -23.70 -12.49 23.12
N GLY A 204 -24.63 -11.57 22.85
CA GLY A 204 -25.54 -11.04 23.85
C GLY A 204 -26.45 -12.16 24.36
N VAL A 205 -26.22 -12.60 25.60
CA VAL A 205 -26.96 -13.61 26.36
C VAL A 205 -28.44 -13.62 25.97
N ALA A 206 -28.90 -14.69 25.31
CA ALA A 206 -30.31 -14.97 25.16
C ALA A 206 -30.92 -15.19 26.56
N ARG A 207 -31.50 -14.15 27.15
CA ARG A 207 -32.40 -14.32 28.30
C ARG A 207 -33.64 -15.02 27.78
N GLY A 208 -33.67 -16.34 27.95
CA GLY A 208 -34.89 -17.12 27.84
C GLY A 208 -35.91 -16.56 28.82
N VAL A 209 -37.04 -16.11 28.29
CA VAL A 209 -38.22 -15.80 29.08
C VAL A 209 -38.96 -17.12 29.27
N TYR A 210 -38.94 -17.66 30.49
CA TYR A 210 -39.94 -18.62 30.95
C TYR A 210 -41.05 -17.86 31.67
#